data_AF-A0A1E7JBU3-F1
#
_entry.id   AF-A0A1E7JBU3-F1
#
_cell.length_a   1.000
_cell.length_b   1.000
_cell.length_c   1.000
_cell.angle_alpha   90.00
_cell.angle_beta   90.00
_cell.angle_gamma   90.00
#
_symmetry.space_group_name_H-M   'P 1'
#
loop_
_entity.id
_entity.type
_entity.pdbx_description
1 polymer ?
#
loop_
_entity_poly.entity_id
_entity_poly.type
_entity_poly.pdbx_seq_one_letter_code
_entity_poly.pdbx_strand_id
1 'polypeptide(L)'
;MKLFKSKTPSNQVNRTESLACIPQHLPGIDWEHSESGDILIEYPLNIKPFFLQIAKRFKKSSVPKMTKKLQLDSLGSSVWLMIDGKRDVRAIIEKFAEECGLSLQEAEKSVTTFFLLLGRRGLIAMK
;
A
#
# COMPACT_ATOMS: atom_id res chain seq x y z
N MET A 1 -46.63 -15.16 9.99
CA MET A 1 -45.95 -14.87 8.71
C MET A 1 -44.49 -14.59 9.01
N LYS A 2 -43.60 -15.43 8.47
CA LYS A 2 -42.15 -15.43 8.73
C LYS A 2 -41.45 -14.82 7.52
N LEU A 3 -40.21 -14.33 7.73
CA LEU A 3 -39.20 -13.92 6.74
C LEU A 3 -39.33 -12.42 6.34
N PHE A 4 -38.30 -11.58 6.40
CA PHE A 4 -36.88 -11.81 6.15
C PHE A 4 -36.01 -10.91 7.05
N LYS A 5 -35.02 -11.52 7.73
CA LYS A 5 -33.94 -10.83 8.43
C LYS A 5 -32.73 -10.91 7.51
N SER A 6 -32.46 -9.89 6.71
CA SER A 6 -31.23 -9.84 5.90
C SER A 6 -30.05 -9.62 6.85
N LYS A 7 -29.27 -10.68 7.09
CA LYS A 7 -27.91 -10.56 7.61
C LYS A 7 -27.03 -10.14 6.43
N THR A 8 -26.79 -8.85 6.29
CA THR A 8 -25.62 -8.38 5.54
C THR A 8 -24.40 -8.85 6.32
N PRO A 9 -23.50 -9.68 5.77
CA PRO A 9 -22.25 -9.99 6.47
C PRO A 9 -21.45 -8.69 6.49
N SER A 10 -21.39 -8.04 7.65
CA SER A 10 -20.41 -6.99 7.87
C SER A 10 -19.06 -7.68 7.82
N ASN A 11 -18.36 -7.56 6.69
CA ASN A 11 -16.97 -7.98 6.57
C ASN A 11 -16.09 -7.00 7.37
N GLN A 12 -16.32 -6.94 8.67
CA GLN A 12 -15.45 -6.26 9.62
C GLN A 12 -14.28 -7.20 9.81
N VAL A 13 -13.23 -7.01 9.02
CA VAL A 13 -11.96 -7.71 9.23
C VAL A 13 -11.60 -7.51 10.69
N ASN A 14 -11.58 -8.60 11.44
CA ASN A 14 -11.30 -8.54 12.87
C ASN A 14 -9.84 -8.07 13.04
N ARG A 15 -9.51 -7.33 14.10
CA ARG A 15 -8.15 -6.84 14.33
C ARG A 15 -7.12 -7.97 14.22
N THR A 16 -7.43 -9.13 14.78
CA THR A 16 -6.57 -10.32 14.73
C THR A 16 -6.35 -10.83 13.30
N GLU A 17 -7.38 -10.75 12.44
CA GLU A 17 -7.28 -11.16 11.04
C GLU A 17 -6.40 -10.18 10.25
N SER A 18 -6.57 -8.87 10.45
CA SER A 18 -5.71 -7.84 9.82
C SER A 18 -4.23 -8.02 10.15
N LEU A 19 -3.92 -8.43 11.39
CA LEU A 19 -2.55 -8.66 11.85
C LEU A 19 -1.93 -9.95 11.29
N ALA A 20 -2.76 -10.90 10.86
CA ALA A 20 -2.32 -12.16 10.28
C ALA A 20 -2.13 -12.09 8.74
N CYS A 21 -2.58 -10.99 8.10
CA CYS A 21 -2.36 -10.77 6.69
C CYS A 21 -0.87 -10.64 6.37
N ILE A 22 -0.50 -11.03 5.15
CA ILE A 22 0.88 -10.90 4.64
C ILE A 22 0.90 -9.79 3.59
N PRO A 23 1.58 -8.66 3.84
CA PRO A 23 1.73 -7.61 2.85
C PRO A 23 2.72 -8.03 1.76
N GLN A 24 2.41 -7.67 0.52
CA GLN A 24 3.28 -7.88 -0.64
C GLN A 24 3.27 -6.65 -1.55
N HIS A 25 4.42 -6.31 -2.12
CA HIS A 25 4.50 -5.28 -3.16
C HIS A 25 3.74 -5.72 -4.41
N LEU A 26 3.00 -4.80 -5.02
CA LEU A 26 2.29 -5.10 -6.26
C LEU A 26 3.29 -5.22 -7.43
N PRO A 27 3.16 -6.23 -8.31
CA PRO A 27 4.01 -6.33 -9.50
C PRO A 27 3.74 -5.16 -10.46
N GLY A 28 4.80 -4.49 -10.90
CA GLY A 28 4.74 -3.30 -11.75
C GLY A 28 4.95 -1.97 -11.03
N ILE A 29 5.41 -2.03 -9.77
CA ILE A 29 5.90 -0.88 -9.02
C ILE A 29 7.42 -0.94 -9.04
N ASP A 30 8.04 0.14 -9.50
CA ASP A 30 9.47 0.32 -9.45
C ASP A 30 9.79 1.14 -8.20
N TRP A 31 10.85 0.79 -7.47
CA TRP A 31 11.31 1.58 -6.33
C TRP A 31 12.83 1.63 -6.31
N GLU A 32 13.36 2.77 -5.89
CA GLU A 32 14.79 3.05 -5.85
C GLU A 32 15.16 3.75 -4.54
N HIS A 33 16.45 3.68 -4.18
CA HIS A 33 16.98 4.47 -3.09
C HIS A 33 17.25 5.88 -3.61
N SER A 34 16.64 6.88 -2.97
CA SER A 34 16.90 8.29 -3.25
C SER A 34 18.28 8.70 -2.75
N GLU A 35 18.81 9.80 -3.29
CA GLU A 35 20.08 10.40 -2.87
C GLU A 35 20.12 10.73 -1.36
N SER A 36 18.95 10.92 -0.74
CA SER A 36 18.79 11.19 0.69
C SER A 36 18.79 9.93 1.57
N GLY A 37 18.83 8.73 0.98
CA GLY A 37 18.74 7.44 1.70
C GLY A 37 17.31 6.93 1.94
N ASP A 38 16.30 7.70 1.55
CA ASP A 38 14.89 7.32 1.60
C ASP A 38 14.46 6.51 0.37
N ILE A 39 13.33 5.81 0.45
CA ILE A 39 12.79 5.04 -0.68
C ILE A 39 11.87 5.91 -1.54
N LEU A 40 12.16 5.93 -2.84
CA LEU A 40 11.33 6.55 -3.85
C LEU A 40 10.57 5.47 -4.63
N ILE A 41 9.25 5.49 -4.53
CA ILE A 41 8.37 4.56 -5.24
C ILE A 41 7.83 5.24 -6.48
N GLU A 42 8.06 4.66 -7.65
CA GLU A 42 7.48 5.08 -8.92
C GLU A 42 6.38 4.11 -9.38
N TYR A 43 5.17 4.61 -9.59
CA TYR A 43 4.03 3.79 -9.95
C TYR A 43 3.20 4.41 -11.09
N PRO A 44 2.65 3.59 -12.01
CA PRO A 44 1.88 4.08 -13.14
C PRO A 44 0.51 4.61 -12.71
N LEU A 45 0.11 5.75 -13.27
CA LEU A 45 -1.26 6.24 -13.12
C LEU A 45 -2.19 5.59 -14.14
N ASN A 46 -3.29 5.03 -13.64
CA ASN A 46 -4.41 4.65 -14.48
C ASN A 46 -5.10 5.91 -15.02
N ILE A 47 -4.78 6.27 -16.27
CA ILE A 47 -5.40 7.39 -16.97
C ILE A 47 -6.87 7.05 -17.24
N LYS A 48 -7.80 7.94 -16.91
CA LYS A 48 -9.22 7.73 -17.25
C LYS A 48 -9.40 7.68 -18.78
N PRO A 49 -10.24 6.79 -19.30
CA PRO A 49 -10.44 6.61 -20.75
C PRO A 49 -10.87 7.89 -21.48
N PHE A 50 -11.56 8.80 -20.80
CA PHE A 50 -11.96 10.10 -21.37
C PHE A 50 -10.76 11.00 -21.73
N PHE A 51 -9.70 11.02 -20.92
CA PHE A 51 -8.47 11.78 -21.25
C PHE A 51 -7.73 11.17 -22.44
N LEU A 52 -7.74 9.83 -22.56
CA LEU A 52 -7.18 9.14 -23.72
C LEU A 52 -7.96 9.49 -25.00
N GLN A 53 -9.28 9.62 -24.91
CA GLN A 53 -10.14 9.99 -26.04
C GLN A 53 -9.89 11.44 -26.51
N ILE A 54 -9.66 12.37 -25.57
CA ILE A 54 -9.26 13.75 -25.89
C ILE A 54 -7.88 13.77 -26.56
N ALA A 55 -6.89 13.09 -25.97
CA ALA A 55 -5.52 13.05 -26.51
C ALA A 55 -5.45 12.44 -27.93
N LYS A 56 -6.23 11.38 -28.20
CA LYS A 56 -6.35 10.78 -29.54
C LYS A 56 -6.85 11.77 -30.59
N ARG A 57 -7.76 12.67 -30.23
CA ARG A 57 -8.31 13.69 -31.12
C ARG A 57 -7.30 14.79 -31.47
N PHE A 58 -6.23 14.92 -30.68
CA PHE A 58 -5.15 15.89 -30.89
C PHE A 58 -3.89 15.34 -31.60
N LYS A 59 -3.96 14.15 -32.25
CA LYS A 59 -2.89 13.57 -33.11
C LYS A 59 -1.47 13.57 -32.51
N LYS A 60 -1.32 13.58 -31.18
CA LYS A 60 0.00 13.42 -30.55
C LYS A 60 0.25 11.93 -30.36
N SER A 61 1.05 11.36 -31.26
CA SER A 61 1.57 9.99 -31.13
C SER A 61 2.20 9.81 -29.75
N SER A 62 1.89 8.68 -29.12
CA SER A 62 2.30 8.29 -27.77
C SER A 62 1.59 9.05 -26.65
N VAL A 63 0.54 8.43 -26.09
CA VAL A 63 0.05 8.77 -24.76
C VAL A 63 1.21 8.51 -23.79
N PRO A 64 1.76 9.53 -23.11
CA PRO A 64 2.82 9.29 -22.14
C PRO A 64 2.25 8.42 -21.01
N LYS A 65 2.94 7.32 -20.68
CA LYS A 65 2.69 6.58 -19.44
C LYS A 65 3.04 7.55 -18.30
N MET A 66 2.02 8.17 -17.72
CA MET A 66 2.22 9.12 -16.64
C MET A 66 2.48 8.35 -15.36
N THR A 67 3.67 8.48 -14.80
CA THR A 67 4.05 7.89 -13.53
C THR A 67 3.91 8.91 -12.40
N LYS A 68 3.66 8.43 -11.18
CA LYS A 68 3.81 9.23 -9.95
C LYS A 68 4.96 8.69 -9.15
N LYS A 69 5.69 9.63 -8.54
CA LYS A 69 6.73 9.35 -7.55
C LYS A 69 6.16 9.61 -6.16
N LEU A 70 6.39 8.68 -5.24
CA LEU A 70 6.06 8.80 -3.82
C LEU A 70 7.36 8.57 -3.04
N GLN A 71 7.86 9.62 -2.39
CA GLN A 71 8.98 9.50 -1.47
C GLN A 71 8.44 9.06 -0.11
N LEU A 72 9.02 7.99 0.43
CA LEU A 72 8.79 7.53 1.79
C LEU A 72 9.71 8.30 2.74
N ASP A 73 9.26 8.49 3.97
CA ASP A 73 10.12 8.94 5.06
C ASP A 73 11.03 7.79 5.53
N SER A 74 12.00 8.09 6.38
CA SER A 74 12.94 7.08 6.89
C SER A 74 12.25 5.89 7.58
N LEU A 75 11.21 6.15 8.39
CA LEU A 75 10.43 5.11 9.07
C LEU A 75 9.62 4.28 8.07
N GLY A 76 8.89 4.93 7.16
CA GLY A 76 8.15 4.26 6.09
C GLY A 76 9.05 3.45 5.16
N SER A 77 10.25 3.94 4.88
CA SER A 77 11.28 3.26 4.08
C SER A 77 11.76 1.98 4.77
N SER A 78 12.02 2.03 6.08
CA SER A 78 12.38 0.83 6.84
C SER A 78 11.27 -0.22 6.77
N VAL A 79 10.01 0.17 7.05
CA VAL A 79 8.87 -0.75 6.96
C VAL A 79 8.71 -1.32 5.55
N TRP A 80 8.90 -0.49 4.51
CA TRP A 80 8.81 -0.93 3.11
C TRP A 80 9.83 -2.02 2.77
N LEU A 81 11.07 -1.91 3.27
CA LEU A 81 12.12 -2.93 3.11
C LEU A 81 11.81 -4.22 3.88
N MET A 82 10.99 -4.15 4.93
CA MET A 82 10.55 -5.34 5.66
C MET A 82 9.46 -6.13 4.92
N ILE A 83 8.80 -5.56 3.91
CA ILE A 83 7.78 -6.23 3.12
C ILE A 83 8.46 -7.17 2.12
N ASP A 84 8.53 -8.46 2.47
CA ASP A 84 9.12 -9.52 1.66
C ASP A 84 8.09 -10.50 1.07
N GLY A 85 6.80 -10.27 1.34
CA GLY A 85 5.71 -11.18 0.94
C GLY A 85 5.67 -12.49 1.71
N LYS A 86 6.40 -12.62 2.82
CA LYS A 86 6.45 -13.82 3.67
C LYS A 86 6.06 -13.54 5.11
N ARG A 87 6.49 -12.40 5.67
CA ARG A 87 6.16 -11.99 7.04
C ARG A 87 4.73 -11.46 7.13
N ASP A 88 4.03 -11.80 8.19
CA ASP A 88 2.72 -11.20 8.49
C ASP A 88 2.89 -9.78 9.06
N VAL A 89 1.77 -9.04 9.11
CA VAL A 89 1.74 -7.67 9.64
C VAL A 89 2.23 -7.62 11.09
N ARG A 90 1.89 -8.62 11.92
CA ARG A 90 2.33 -8.69 13.32
C ARG A 90 3.85 -8.75 13.45
N ALA A 91 4.50 -9.65 12.72
CA ALA A 91 5.95 -9.81 12.74
C ALA A 91 6.67 -8.54 12.26
N ILE A 92 6.08 -7.82 11.29
CA ILE A 92 6.61 -6.52 10.86
C ILE A 92 6.46 -5.48 11.96
N ILE A 93 5.33 -5.44 12.67
CA ILE A 93 5.10 -4.53 13.80
C ILE A 93 6.10 -4.79 14.92
N GLU A 94 6.28 -6.05 15.31
CA GLU A 94 7.22 -6.45 16.36
C GLU A 94 8.65 -6.02 16.01
N LYS A 95 9.10 -6.34 14.80
CA LYS A 95 10.43 -5.95 14.30
C LYS A 95 10.60 -4.44 14.20
N PHE A 96 9.58 -3.72 13.74
CA PHE A 96 9.60 -2.26 13.66
C PHE A 96 9.63 -1.60 15.05
N ALA A 97 8.90 -2.15 16.02
CA ALA A 97 8.91 -1.69 17.41
C ALA A 97 10.31 -1.85 18.02
N GLU A 98 10.96 -2.99 17.79
CA GLU A 98 12.33 -3.26 18.25
C GLU A 98 13.35 -2.30 17.62
N GLU A 99 13.31 -2.12 16.29
CA GLU A 99 14.26 -1.25 15.58
C GLU A 99 14.12 0.23 15.94
N CYS A 100 12.88 0.70 16.18
CA CYS A 100 12.61 2.10 16.50
C CYS A 100 12.51 2.39 18.02
N GLY A 101 12.61 1.37 18.87
CA GLY A 101 12.44 1.50 20.33
C GLY A 101 11.04 1.96 20.75
N LEU A 102 10.01 1.63 19.97
CA LEU A 102 8.63 2.04 20.21
C LEU A 102 7.84 0.99 20.98
N SER A 103 6.73 1.40 21.61
CA SER A 103 5.79 0.43 22.15
C SER A 103 5.05 -0.32 21.03
N LEU A 104 4.64 -1.57 21.29
CA LEU A 104 3.87 -2.36 20.31
C LEU A 104 2.59 -1.67 19.84
N GLN A 105 1.91 -0.92 20.72
CA GLN A 105 0.68 -0.21 20.37
C GLN A 105 0.95 0.96 19.41
N GLU A 106 2.03 1.71 19.62
CA GLU A 106 2.43 2.81 18.74
C GLU A 106 2.94 2.29 17.40
N ALA A 107 3.75 1.24 17.42
CA ALA A 107 4.24 0.56 16.23
C ALA A 107 3.08 0.02 15.39
N GLU A 108 2.12 -0.67 16.00
CA GLU A 108 0.94 -1.17 15.32
C GLU A 108 0.14 -0.06 14.66
N LYS A 109 -0.16 1.02 15.39
CA LYS A 109 -0.91 2.14 14.85
C LYS A 109 -0.20 2.76 13.66
N SER A 110 1.12 2.95 13.76
CA SER A 110 1.94 3.56 12.73
C SER A 110 2.04 2.69 11.48
N VAL A 111 2.41 1.42 11.63
CA VAL A 111 2.53 0.44 10.54
C VAL A 111 1.19 0.19 9.86
N THR A 112 0.11 0.03 10.63
CA THR A 112 -1.23 -0.20 10.05
C THR A 112 -1.71 1.03 9.27
N THR A 113 -1.47 2.23 9.79
CA THR A 113 -1.79 3.48 9.06
C THR A 113 -0.98 3.58 7.78
N PHE A 114 0.31 3.24 7.84
CA PHE A 114 1.19 3.22 6.68
C PHE A 114 0.71 2.24 5.60
N PHE A 115 0.40 1.00 5.98
CA PHE A 115 -0.17 0.01 5.06
C PHE A 115 -1.51 0.46 4.47
N LEU A 116 -2.37 1.12 5.24
CA LEU A 116 -3.61 1.69 4.71
C LEU A 116 -3.33 2.76 3.64
N LEU A 117 -2.33 3.63 3.86
CA LEU A 117 -1.95 4.64 2.87
C LEU A 117 -1.37 4.03 1.59
N LEU A 118 -0.54 2.98 1.71
CA LEU A 118 0.00 2.24 0.57
C LEU A 118 -1.10 1.49 -0.19
N GLY A 119 -1.99 0.80 0.53
CA GLY A 119 -3.13 0.07 -0.05
C GLY A 119 -4.10 0.99 -0.79
N ARG A 120 -4.39 2.18 -0.24
CA ARG A 120 -5.21 3.21 -0.92
C ARG A 120 -4.60 3.71 -2.23
N ARG A 121 -3.28 3.64 -2.35
CA ARG A 121 -2.55 4.01 -3.58
C ARG A 121 -2.33 2.82 -4.52
N GLY A 122 -2.76 1.61 -4.13
CA GLY A 122 -2.55 0.38 -4.89
C GLY A 122 -1.09 -0.07 -4.91
N LEU A 123 -0.31 0.30 -3.88
CA LEU A 123 1.13 0.00 -3.83
C LEU A 123 1.45 -1.37 -3.22
N ILE A 124 0.56 -1.84 -2.35
CA ILE A 124 0.69 -3.14 -1.69
C ILE A 124 -0.64 -3.88 -1.78
N ALA A 125 -0.55 -5.21 -1.76
CA ALA A 125 -1.67 -6.11 -1.57
C ALA A 125 -1.51 -6.85 -0.24
N MET A 126 -2.64 -7.24 0.37
CA MET A 126 -2.68 -8.10 1.54
C MET A 126 -3.15 -9.48 1.09
N LYS A 127 -2.41 -10.52 1.51
CA LYS A 127 -2.77 -11.93 1.31
C LYS A 127 -3.29 -12.55 2.61
#